data_AF-A0A6G8CDV3-F1
#
_entry.id   AF-A0A6G8CDV3-F1
#
_cell.length_a   1.000
_cell.length_b   1.000
_cell.length_c   1.000
_cell.angle_alpha   90.00
_cell.angle_beta   90.00
_cell.angle_gamma   90.00
#
_symmetry.space_group_name_H-M   'P 1'
#
loop_
_entity.id
_entity.type
_entity.pdbx_description
1 polymer ?
#
loop_
_entity_poly.entity_id
_entity_poly.type
_entity_poly.pdbx_seq_one_letter_code
_entity_poly.pdbx_strand_id
1 'polypeptide(L)'
;MPTTTILLTAIIMGGLTGWIVYYFYAWLMSVTGKWLKGQAASDTFRTILAWAMVPSIFTLLLIIPEVLIFGDDLFKSEHTNTSSFNSIMWVFFALTEAVLSSWTLVILVKGICLIQGFNTGKAIINMLLPGVLIVVPLLLLGLLLQTV
;
A
#
# COMPACT_ATOMS: atom_id res chain seq x y z
N MET A 1 9.08 12.17 -19.03
CA MET A 1 10.30 12.14 -18.19
C MET A 1 11.05 10.85 -18.51
N PRO A 2 12.38 10.83 -18.50
CA PRO A 2 13.15 9.61 -18.68
C PRO A 2 12.84 8.59 -17.56
N THR A 3 12.79 7.30 -17.91
CA THR A 3 12.53 6.20 -16.96
C THR A 3 13.48 6.20 -15.76
N THR A 4 14.75 6.55 -15.97
CA THR A 4 15.74 6.70 -14.90
C THR A 4 15.36 7.79 -13.89
N THR A 5 14.81 8.91 -14.35
CA THR A 5 14.36 9.99 -13.48
C THR A 5 13.16 9.54 -12.65
N ILE A 6 12.22 8.84 -13.29
CA ILE A 6 11.04 8.28 -12.61
C ILE A 6 11.48 7.32 -11.50
N LEU A 7 12.35 6.35 -11.82
CA LEU A 7 12.88 5.40 -10.85
C LEU A 7 13.60 6.09 -9.67
N LEU A 8 14.49 7.05 -9.94
CA LEU A 8 15.20 7.77 -8.88
C LEU A 8 14.24 8.55 -7.99
N THR A 9 13.27 9.25 -8.57
CA THR A 9 12.26 9.97 -7.80
C THR A 9 11.39 9.01 -6.98
N ALA A 10 10.99 7.87 -7.54
CA ALA A 10 10.20 6.86 -6.84
C ALA A 10 10.96 6.24 -5.67
N ILE A 11 12.25 5.94 -5.82
CA ILE A 11 13.09 5.38 -4.75
C ILE A 11 13.26 6.40 -3.62
N ILE A 12 13.60 7.66 -3.94
CA ILE A 12 13.84 8.70 -2.93
C ILE A 12 12.52 9.07 -2.24
N MET A 13 11.50 9.43 -3.01
CA MET A 13 10.22 9.85 -2.46
C MET A 13 9.51 8.70 -1.76
N GLY A 14 9.53 7.49 -2.35
CA GLY A 14 8.94 6.29 -1.76
C GLY A 14 9.63 5.88 -0.47
N GLY A 15 10.97 5.90 -0.42
CA GLY A 15 11.72 5.62 0.81
C GLY A 15 11.44 6.63 1.93
N LEU A 16 11.45 7.93 1.61
CA LEU A 16 11.17 8.99 2.57
C LEU A 16 9.73 8.94 3.09
N THR A 17 8.76 8.85 2.19
CA THR A 17 7.34 8.86 2.56
C THR A 17 6.91 7.55 3.22
N GLY A 18 7.46 6.41 2.79
CA GLY A 18 7.15 5.10 3.34
C GLY A 18 7.43 5.00 4.84
N TRP A 19 8.57 5.51 5.30
CA TRP A 19 8.89 5.57 6.72
C TRP A 19 7.85 6.42 7.48
N ILE A 20 7.58 7.65 7.03
CA ILE A 20 6.65 8.56 7.71
C ILE A 20 5.25 7.93 7.80
N VAL A 21 4.75 7.41 6.67
CA VAL A 21 3.43 6.75 6.59
C VAL A 21 3.38 5.53 7.49
N TYR A 22 4.45 4.73 7.58
CA TYR A 22 4.49 3.54 8.44
C TYR A 22 4.26 3.87 9.93
N TYR A 23 4.95 4.87 10.48
CA TYR A 23 4.75 5.26 11.89
C TYR A 23 3.39 5.91 12.10
N PHE A 24 3.01 6.82 11.20
CA PHE A 24 1.76 7.55 11.31
C PHE A 24 0.54 6.62 11.20
N TYR A 25 0.55 5.68 10.26
CA TYR A 25 -0.51 4.70 10.07
C TYR A 25 -0.61 3.72 11.25
N ALA A 26 0.52 3.26 11.79
CA ALA A 26 0.52 2.43 13.00
C ALA A 26 -0.09 3.15 14.21
N TRP A 27 0.21 4.44 14.38
CA TRP A 27 -0.38 5.27 15.42
C TRP A 27 -1.88 5.42 15.21
N LEU A 28 -2.32 5.77 13.99
CA LEU A 28 -3.74 5.90 13.67
C LEU A 28 -4.51 4.60 13.94
N MET A 29 -4.00 3.43 13.52
CA MET A 29 -4.65 2.14 13.80
C MET A 29 -4.78 1.83 15.29
N SER A 30 -3.85 2.31 16.12
CA SER A 30 -3.95 2.19 17.57
C SER A 30 -5.03 3.11 18.13
N VAL A 31 -5.10 4.36 17.64
CA VAL A 31 -6.14 5.33 18.05
C VAL A 31 -7.53 4.88 17.62
N THR A 32 -7.73 4.55 16.34
CA THR A 32 -9.01 4.08 15.80
C THR A 32 -9.39 2.73 16.38
N GLY A 33 -8.40 1.90 16.72
CA GLY A 33 -8.63 0.62 17.38
C GLY A 33 -9.33 0.79 18.73
N LYS A 34 -8.99 1.84 19.49
CA LYS A 34 -9.67 2.15 20.76
C LYS A 34 -11.15 2.48 20.59
N TRP A 35 -11.54 3.08 19.45
CA TRP A 35 -12.96 3.32 19.14
C TRP A 35 -13.74 2.02 18.96
N LEU A 36 -13.06 0.95 18.56
CA LEU A 36 -13.60 -0.40 18.40
C LEU A 36 -13.39 -1.28 19.65
N LYS A 37 -13.04 -0.67 20.79
CA LYS A 37 -12.70 -1.33 22.08
C LYS A 37 -11.40 -2.15 22.05
N GLY A 38 -10.50 -1.85 21.13
CA GLY A 38 -9.15 -2.40 21.07
C GLY A 38 -8.21 -1.77 22.11
N GLN A 39 -7.11 -2.46 22.41
CA GLN A 39 -6.14 -2.07 23.44
C GLN A 39 -4.69 -2.07 22.93
N ALA A 40 -4.42 -2.55 21.70
CA ALA A 40 -3.07 -2.64 21.18
C ALA A 40 -2.42 -1.25 21.00
N ALA A 41 -1.18 -1.15 21.45
CA ALA A 41 -0.36 0.04 21.32
C ALA A 41 0.31 0.14 19.94
N SER A 42 0.76 1.34 19.59
CA SER A 42 1.33 1.65 18.26
C SER A 42 2.61 0.88 17.95
N ASP A 43 3.41 0.53 18.96
CA ASP A 43 4.57 -0.36 18.85
C ASP A 43 4.20 -1.77 18.38
N THR A 44 3.13 -2.35 18.92
CA THR A 44 2.67 -3.68 18.47
C THR A 44 2.14 -3.62 17.03
N PHE A 45 1.45 -2.55 16.66
CA PHE A 45 1.02 -2.33 15.27
C PHE A 45 2.18 -2.20 14.29
N ARG A 46 3.25 -1.49 14.69
CA ARG A 46 4.48 -1.38 13.89
C ARG A 46 5.06 -2.75 13.57
N THR A 47 5.14 -3.64 14.57
CA THR A 47 5.60 -5.02 14.37
C THR A 47 4.73 -5.78 13.38
N ILE A 48 3.40 -5.73 13.54
CA ILE A 48 2.48 -6.39 12.61
C ILE A 48 2.58 -5.85 11.19
N LEU A 49 2.66 -4.53 11.03
CA LEU A 49 2.85 -3.90 9.72
C LEU A 49 4.15 -4.35 9.06
N ALA A 50 5.26 -4.38 9.81
CA ALA A 50 6.54 -4.81 9.27
C ALA A 50 6.47 -6.25 8.74
N TRP A 51 5.86 -7.17 9.49
CA TRP A 51 5.66 -8.55 9.06
C TRP A 51 4.67 -8.67 7.90
N ALA A 52 3.61 -7.88 7.90
CA ALA A 52 2.63 -7.87 6.81
C ALA A 52 3.23 -7.39 5.49
N MET A 53 4.22 -6.49 5.52
CA MET A 53 4.85 -5.95 4.32
C MET A 53 5.85 -6.90 3.65
N VAL A 54 6.23 -8.01 4.30
CA VAL A 54 7.22 -8.95 3.74
C VAL A 54 6.87 -9.46 2.34
N PRO A 55 5.62 -9.91 2.03
CA PRO A 55 5.26 -10.30 0.68
C PRO A 55 5.35 -9.13 -0.32
N SER A 56 5.01 -7.90 0.11
CA SER A 56 5.12 -6.70 -0.73
C SER A 56 6.58 -6.34 -1.05
N ILE A 57 7.56 -6.72 -0.24
CA ILE A 57 8.98 -6.50 -0.59
C ILE A 57 9.35 -7.28 -1.86
N PHE A 58 8.72 -8.43 -2.12
CA PHE A 58 8.99 -9.19 -3.34
C PHE A 58 8.47 -8.49 -4.60
N THR A 59 7.49 -7.60 -4.53
CA THR A 59 7.07 -6.81 -5.71
C THR A 59 8.18 -5.83 -6.13
N LEU A 60 8.96 -5.30 -5.17
CA LEU A 60 10.14 -4.49 -5.49
C LEU A 60 11.20 -5.27 -6.27
N LEU A 61 11.26 -6.59 -6.12
CA LEU A 61 12.16 -7.43 -6.92
C LEU A 61 11.61 -7.69 -8.33
N LEU A 62 10.28 -7.68 -8.51
CA LEU A 62 9.63 -7.85 -9.81
C LEU A 62 9.83 -6.63 -10.73
N ILE A 63 10.09 -5.45 -10.18
CA ILE A 63 10.33 -4.25 -11.00
C ILE A 63 11.58 -4.40 -11.90
N ILE A 64 12.57 -5.21 -11.49
CA ILE A 64 13.80 -5.42 -12.27
C ILE A 64 13.47 -6.09 -13.62
N PRO A 65 12.85 -7.29 -13.66
CA PRO A 65 12.45 -7.89 -14.93
C PRO A 65 11.37 -7.09 -15.67
N GLU A 66 10.48 -6.38 -14.98
CA GLU A 66 9.49 -5.51 -15.63
C GLU A 66 10.15 -4.37 -16.42
N VAL A 67 11.11 -3.67 -15.83
CA VAL A 67 11.85 -2.61 -16.53
C VAL A 67 12.65 -3.18 -17.70
N LEU A 68 13.17 -4.40 -17.60
CA LEU A 68 13.89 -5.06 -18.70
C LEU A 68 12.97 -5.47 -19.86
N ILE A 69 11.73 -5.90 -19.57
CA ILE A 69 10.77 -6.37 -20.57
C ILE A 69 9.99 -5.21 -21.20
N PHE A 70 9.46 -4.31 -20.36
CA PHE A 70 8.58 -3.22 -20.79
C PHE A 70 9.33 -1.91 -21.07
N GLY A 71 10.53 -1.73 -20.50
CA GLY A 71 11.31 -0.50 -20.67
C GLY A 71 10.50 0.73 -20.26
N ASP A 72 10.49 1.73 -21.14
CA ASP A 72 9.76 2.99 -20.92
C ASP A 72 8.23 2.81 -20.91
N ASP A 73 7.69 1.74 -21.48
CA ASP A 73 6.25 1.50 -21.54
C ASP A 73 5.66 1.13 -20.17
N LEU A 74 6.50 0.79 -19.18
CA LEU A 74 6.08 0.52 -17.80
C LEU A 74 5.51 1.78 -17.11
N PHE A 75 6.00 2.97 -17.49
CA PHE A 75 5.65 4.24 -16.83
C PHE A 75 4.79 5.16 -17.71
N LYS A 76 4.29 4.68 -18.84
CA LYS A 76 3.41 5.43 -19.74
C LYS A 76 1.96 5.02 -19.56
N SER A 77 1.05 5.98 -19.75
CA SER A 77 -0.39 5.72 -19.75
C SER A 77 -0.87 4.96 -20.99
N GLU A 78 -0.16 5.11 -22.12
CA GLU A 78 -0.43 4.39 -23.35
C GLU A 78 0.76 3.49 -23.68
N HIS A 79 0.49 2.18 -23.80
CA HIS A 79 1.50 1.20 -24.17
C HIS A 79 1.72 1.24 -25.68
N THR A 80 2.97 1.46 -26.09
CA THR A 80 3.32 1.53 -27.51
C THR A 80 3.58 0.15 -28.10
N ASN A 81 4.01 -0.80 -27.28
CA ASN A 81 4.27 -2.18 -27.70
C ASN A 81 3.08 -3.11 -27.39
N THR A 82 2.34 -3.46 -28.44
CA THR A 82 1.15 -4.32 -28.37
C THR A 82 1.43 -5.78 -28.74
N SER A 83 2.70 -6.22 -28.69
CA SER A 83 3.04 -7.61 -28.97
C SER A 83 2.35 -8.58 -28.01
N SER A 84 1.96 -9.75 -28.50
CA SER A 84 1.30 -10.77 -27.67
C SER A 84 2.16 -11.21 -26.48
N PHE A 85 3.49 -11.21 -26.63
CA PHE A 85 4.42 -11.51 -25.55
C PHE A 85 4.30 -10.50 -24.40
N ASN A 86 4.34 -9.19 -24.71
CA ASN A 86 4.21 -8.16 -23.69
C ASN A 86 2.85 -8.20 -22.99
N SER A 87 1.76 -8.41 -23.73
CA SER A 87 0.42 -8.54 -23.14
C SER A 87 0.35 -9.72 -22.15
N ILE A 88 0.94 -10.87 -22.49
CA ILE A 88 0.98 -12.04 -21.60
C ILE A 88 1.83 -11.76 -20.36
N MET A 89 3.02 -11.17 -20.54
CA MET A 89 3.89 -10.81 -19.42
C MET A 89 3.22 -9.80 -18.49
N TRP A 90 2.48 -8.84 -19.03
CA TRP A 90 1.78 -7.84 -18.22
C TRP A 90 0.73 -8.53 -17.35
N VAL A 91 -0.12 -9.38 -17.91
CA VAL A 91 -1.09 -10.15 -17.11
C VAL A 91 -0.38 -11.03 -16.05
N PHE A 92 0.75 -11.65 -16.39
CA PHE A 92 1.53 -12.45 -15.45
C PHE A 92 2.04 -11.65 -14.24
N PHE A 93 2.67 -10.49 -14.49
CA PHE A 93 3.16 -9.62 -13.42
C PHE A 93 2.01 -9.08 -12.58
N ALA A 94 0.95 -8.57 -13.22
CA ALA A 94 -0.24 -8.08 -12.53
C ALA A 94 -0.86 -9.13 -11.58
N LEU A 95 -0.99 -10.38 -12.03
CA LEU A 95 -1.51 -11.46 -11.19
C LEU A 95 -0.56 -11.79 -10.04
N THR A 96 0.74 -11.81 -10.29
CA THR A 96 1.76 -12.09 -9.25
C THR A 96 1.74 -11.01 -8.16
N GLU A 97 1.72 -9.74 -8.56
CA GLU A 97 1.62 -8.61 -7.64
C GLU A 97 0.30 -8.61 -6.86
N ALA A 98 -0.82 -8.93 -7.53
CA ALA A 98 -2.12 -9.05 -6.87
C ALA A 98 -2.13 -10.15 -5.80
N VAL A 99 -1.47 -11.29 -6.06
CA VAL A 99 -1.31 -12.38 -5.09
C VAL A 99 -0.47 -11.94 -3.90
N LEU A 100 0.69 -11.30 -4.13
CA LEU A 100 1.55 -10.79 -3.05
C LEU A 100 0.86 -9.71 -2.20
N SER A 101 0.10 -8.83 -2.85
CA SER A 101 -0.70 -7.80 -2.18
C SER A 101 -1.83 -8.41 -1.35
N SER A 102 -2.51 -9.41 -1.89
CA SER A 102 -3.55 -10.16 -1.16
C SER A 102 -2.97 -10.89 0.05
N TRP A 103 -1.79 -11.47 -0.08
CA TRP A 103 -1.09 -12.11 1.02
C TRP A 103 -0.72 -11.10 2.12
N THR A 104 -0.21 -9.93 1.74
CA THR A 104 0.06 -8.80 2.66
C THR A 104 -1.19 -8.44 3.47
N LEU A 105 -2.34 -8.30 2.80
CA LEU A 105 -3.62 -8.01 3.46
C LEU A 105 -4.05 -9.12 4.44
N VAL A 106 -3.88 -10.39 4.06
CA VAL A 106 -4.21 -11.53 4.93
C VAL A 106 -3.36 -11.51 6.20
N ILE A 107 -2.05 -11.30 6.09
CA ILE A 107 -1.15 -11.22 7.26
C ILE A 107 -1.55 -10.03 8.13
N LEU A 108 -1.81 -8.87 7.54
CA LEU A 108 -2.20 -7.67 8.29
C LEU A 108 -3.49 -7.91 9.08
N VAL A 109 -4.55 -8.41 8.43
CA VAL A 109 -5.84 -8.66 9.09
C VAL A 109 -5.69 -9.70 10.22
N LYS A 110 -4.96 -10.80 9.98
CA LYS A 110 -4.70 -11.81 11.02
C LYS A 110 -3.88 -11.25 12.18
N GLY A 111 -2.88 -10.42 11.89
CA GLY A 111 -2.09 -9.73 12.89
C GLY A 111 -2.92 -8.77 13.74
N ILE A 112 -3.83 -8.01 13.11
CA ILE A 112 -4.76 -7.12 13.83
C ILE A 112 -5.70 -7.93 14.71
N CYS A 113 -6.28 -9.03 14.22
CA CYS A 113 -7.10 -9.93 15.03
C CYS A 113 -6.34 -10.41 16.27
N LEU A 114 -5.08 -10.80 16.10
CA LEU A 114 -4.21 -11.28 17.18
C LEU A 114 -3.95 -10.21 18.24
N ILE A 115 -3.49 -9.02 17.83
CA ILE A 115 -3.05 -8.00 18.79
C ILE A 115 -4.22 -7.24 19.43
N GLN A 116 -5.36 -7.13 18.75
CA GLN A 116 -6.55 -6.44 19.26
C GLN A 116 -7.60 -7.38 19.88
N GLY A 117 -7.49 -8.70 19.69
CA GLY A 117 -8.56 -9.64 20.06
C GLY A 117 -9.84 -9.44 19.25
N PHE A 118 -9.72 -8.89 18.03
CA PHE A 118 -10.85 -8.62 17.15
C PHE A 118 -11.25 -9.86 16.34
N ASN A 119 -12.53 -9.93 15.95
CA ASN A 119 -12.93 -10.78 14.84
C ASN A 119 -12.47 -10.17 13.51
N THR A 120 -12.50 -10.97 12.43
CA THR A 120 -12.03 -10.54 11.10
C THR A 120 -12.70 -9.25 10.62
N GLY A 121 -14.00 -9.08 10.83
CA GLY A 121 -14.74 -7.89 10.40
C GLY A 121 -14.24 -6.62 11.11
N LYS A 122 -14.10 -6.65 12.44
CA LYS A 122 -13.54 -5.54 13.20
C LYS A 122 -12.10 -5.23 12.84
N ALA A 123 -11.29 -6.24 12.53
CA ALA A 123 -9.92 -6.05 12.07
C ALA A 123 -9.86 -5.32 10.72
N ILE A 124 -10.71 -5.69 9.76
CA ILE A 124 -10.84 -4.99 8.47
C ILE A 124 -11.30 -3.54 8.68
N ILE A 125 -12.31 -3.31 9.54
CA ILE A 125 -12.75 -1.95 9.85
C ILE A 125 -11.60 -1.14 10.47
N ASN A 126 -10.86 -1.70 11.44
CA ASN A 126 -9.74 -0.99 12.05
C ASN A 126 -8.61 -0.68 11.07
N MET A 127 -8.37 -1.58 10.10
CA MET A 127 -7.41 -1.35 9.02
C MET A 127 -7.84 -0.18 8.13
N LEU A 128 -9.13 -0.06 7.80
CA LEU A 128 -9.61 0.99 6.88
C LEU A 128 -9.86 2.35 7.56
N LEU A 129 -10.16 2.37 8.86
CA LEU A 129 -10.51 3.58 9.61
C LEU A 129 -9.48 4.72 9.50
N PRO A 130 -8.16 4.49 9.62
CA PRO A 130 -7.15 5.52 9.39
C PRO A 130 -7.28 6.22 8.02
N GLY A 131 -7.57 5.45 6.96
CA GLY A 131 -7.77 5.99 5.62
C GLY A 131 -8.98 6.91 5.55
N VAL A 132 -10.11 6.49 6.14
CA VAL A 132 -11.32 7.32 6.24
C VAL A 132 -11.04 8.61 7.02
N LEU A 133 -10.29 8.52 8.12
CA LEU A 133 -9.95 9.65 8.98
C LEU A 133 -9.10 10.70 8.26
N ILE A 134 -8.26 10.30 7.31
CA ILE A 134 -7.44 11.22 6.50
C ILE A 134 -8.21 11.74 5.28
N VAL A 135 -8.85 10.83 4.52
CA VAL A 135 -9.46 11.15 3.23
C VAL A 135 -10.69 12.03 3.40
N VAL A 136 -11.56 11.76 4.38
CA VAL A 136 -12.80 12.52 4.55
C VAL A 136 -12.54 14.01 4.85
N PRO A 137 -11.68 14.40 5.82
CA PRO A 137 -11.35 15.81 6.04
C PRO A 137 -10.72 16.50 4.82
N LEU A 138 -9.84 15.80 4.08
CA LEU A 138 -9.23 16.35 2.87
C LEU A 138 -10.26 16.60 1.77
N LEU A 139 -11.21 15.69 1.56
CA LEU A 139 -12.30 15.88 0.62
C LEU A 139 -13.19 17.06 1.00
N LEU A 140 -13.56 17.18 2.29
CA LEU A 140 -14.36 18.30 2.77
C LEU A 140 -13.66 19.65 2.60
N LEU A 141 -12.36 19.72 2.90
CA LEU A 141 -11.55 20.92 2.66
C LEU A 141 -11.49 21.27 1.17
N GLY A 142 -11.29 20.28 0.30
CA GLY A 142 -11.30 20.49 -1.16
C GLY A 142 -12.62 21.05 -1.67
N LEU A 143 -13.75 20.52 -1.18
CA LEU A 143 -15.08 21.03 -1.53
C LEU A 143 -15.30 22.46 -1.02
N LEU A 144 -14.88 22.77 0.21
CA LEU A 144 -14.99 24.12 0.76
C LEU A 144 -14.17 25.14 -0.05
N LEU A 145 -12.94 24.78 -0.44
CA LEU A 145 -12.08 25.63 -1.26
C LEU A 145 -12.62 25.85 -2.68
N GLN A 146 -13.45 24.93 -3.21
CA GLN A 146 -14.12 25.14 -4.50
C GLN A 146 -15.33 26.09 -4.41
N THR A 147 -15.92 26.22 -3.21
CA THR A 147 -17.11 27.06 -2.99
C THR A 147 -16.80 28.52 -2.62
N VAL A 148 -15.54 28.85 -2.32
CA VAL A 148 -15.04 30.21 -2.00
C VAL A 148 -14.37 30.81 -3.23
#